data_AF-A0AAV6ZHS5-F1
#
_entry.id   AF-A0AAV6ZHS5-F1
#
_cell.length_a   1.000
_cell.length_b   1.000
_cell.length_c   1.000
_cell.angle_alpha   90.00
_cell.angle_beta   90.00
_cell.angle_gamma   90.00
#
_symmetry.space_group_name_H-M   'P 1'
#
loop_
_entity.id
_entity.type
_entity.pdbx_description
1 polymer ?
#
loop_
_entity_poly.entity_id
_entity_poly.type
_entity_poly.pdbx_seq_one_letter_code
_entity_poly.pdbx_strand_id
1 'polypeptide(L)'
;MSNLSSAMWLIPITFLTIGYGDMVPQTVCGKMICLFTGVMGVGCTALIVAVAAQKLEFTKAEKHVHNFMMDIRYTKQIKCAAANVLGEAWLLHRHTKQGDMSKIRLHQRELLGAIHIFRRRRIKHKNLKDQVNSMVDISKVRRSS
;
A
#
# COMPACT_ATOMS: atom_id res chain seq x y z
N MET A 1 -20.06 39.90 -26.53
CA MET A 1 -19.80 38.44 -26.40
C MET A 1 -18.42 38.10 -25.83
N SER A 2 -17.43 39.01 -25.85
CA SER A 2 -16.08 38.78 -25.31
C SER A 2 -16.03 38.54 -23.79
N ASN A 3 -16.75 39.33 -22.99
CA ASN A 3 -16.67 39.28 -21.53
C ASN A 3 -17.12 37.95 -20.91
N LEU A 4 -18.17 37.31 -21.46
CA LEU A 4 -18.66 36.02 -20.99
C LEU A 4 -17.68 34.89 -21.33
N SER A 5 -17.08 34.94 -22.52
CA SER A 5 -16.06 33.97 -22.95
C SER A 5 -14.82 34.02 -22.05
N SER A 6 -14.35 35.23 -21.73
CA SER A 6 -13.24 35.43 -20.79
C SER A 6 -13.55 34.93 -19.37
N ALA A 7 -14.78 35.15 -18.88
CA ALA A 7 -15.19 34.64 -17.58
C ALA A 7 -15.28 33.09 -17.56
N MET A 8 -15.78 32.48 -18.64
CA MET A 8 -15.85 31.02 -18.78
C MET A 8 -14.46 30.35 -18.78
N TRP A 9 -13.43 31.05 -19.25
CA TRP A 9 -12.03 30.61 -19.17
C TRP A 9 -11.45 30.84 -17.76
N LEU A 10 -11.61 32.04 -17.21
CA LEU A 10 -11.01 32.45 -15.94
C LEU A 10 -11.53 31.67 -14.73
N ILE A 11 -12.83 31.37 -14.69
CA ILE A 11 -13.49 30.76 -13.51
C ILE A 11 -12.96 29.34 -13.24
N PRO A 12 -12.92 28.39 -14.20
CA PRO A 12 -12.36 27.06 -13.97
C PRO A 12 -10.87 27.06 -13.64
N ILE A 13 -10.07 27.93 -14.26
CA ILE A 13 -8.62 28.07 -13.99
C ILE A 13 -8.37 28.52 -12.55
N THR A 14 -9.19 29.46 -12.07
CA THR A 14 -9.15 29.94 -10.69
C THR A 14 -9.67 28.88 -9.72
N PHE A 15 -10.76 28.18 -10.07
CA PHE A 15 -11.34 27.09 -9.28
C PHE A 15 -10.37 25.92 -9.11
N LEU A 16 -9.64 25.54 -10.17
CA LEU A 16 -8.62 24.50 -10.11
C LEU A 16 -7.27 25.00 -9.56
N THR A 17 -7.20 26.27 -9.15
CA THR A 17 -5.99 26.89 -8.59
C THR A 17 -4.76 26.88 -9.53
N ILE A 18 -4.98 26.87 -10.86
CA ILE A 18 -3.89 26.92 -11.84
C ILE A 18 -3.31 28.34 -11.95
N GLY A 19 -4.17 29.33 -12.22
CA GLY A 19 -3.81 30.75 -12.28
C GLY A 19 -2.76 31.15 -13.32
N TYR A 20 -3.01 30.92 -14.62
CA TYR A 20 -2.06 31.28 -15.69
C TYR A 20 -1.71 32.78 -15.76
N GLY A 21 -2.64 33.67 -15.37
CA GLY A 21 -2.41 35.12 -15.33
C GLY A 21 -2.53 35.83 -16.68
N ASP A 22 -2.94 35.11 -17.72
CA ASP A 22 -3.28 35.63 -19.06
C ASP A 22 -4.50 36.54 -19.05
N MET A 23 -5.47 36.25 -18.17
CA MET A 23 -6.62 37.11 -17.89
C MET A 23 -6.77 37.30 -16.37
N VAL A 24 -6.99 38.54 -15.92
CA VAL A 24 -7.12 38.88 -14.51
C VAL A 24 -8.26 39.89 -14.28
N PRO A 25 -9.07 39.74 -13.21
CA PRO A 25 -10.17 40.66 -12.94
C PRO A 25 -9.64 42.03 -12.54
N GLN A 26 -9.97 43.05 -13.34
CA GLN A 26 -9.56 44.44 -13.06
C GLN A 26 -10.47 45.11 -12.03
N THR A 27 -11.74 44.70 -11.96
CA THR A 27 -12.73 45.28 -11.05
C THR A 27 -12.67 44.65 -9.66
N VAL A 28 -13.01 45.44 -8.63
CA VAL A 28 -13.09 44.97 -7.23
C VAL A 28 -14.10 43.82 -7.09
N CYS A 29 -15.25 43.92 -7.75
CA CYS A 29 -16.25 42.84 -7.76
C CYS A 29 -15.72 41.55 -8.38
N GLY A 30 -14.98 41.63 -9.50
CA GLY A 30 -14.38 40.46 -10.14
C GLY A 30 -13.31 39.80 -9.26
N LYS A 31 -12.50 40.60 -8.55
CA LYS A 31 -11.50 40.10 -7.59
C LYS A 31 -12.15 39.33 -6.45
N MET A 32 -13.27 39.83 -5.90
CA MET A 32 -14.04 39.12 -4.87
C MET A 32 -14.60 37.78 -5.39
N ILE A 33 -15.15 37.76 -6.60
CA ILE A 33 -15.68 36.52 -7.22
C ILE A 33 -14.56 35.49 -7.42
N CYS A 34 -13.38 35.90 -7.90
CA CYS A 34 -12.22 35.00 -8.03
C CYS A 34 -11.76 34.46 -6.66
N LEU A 35 -11.75 35.29 -5.61
CA LEU A 35 -11.43 34.86 -4.26
C LEU A 35 -12.40 33.77 -3.77
N PHE A 36 -13.71 34.03 -3.86
CA PHE A 36 -14.73 33.05 -3.46
C PHE A 36 -14.64 31.76 -4.28
N THR A 37 -14.42 31.88 -5.60
CA THR A 37 -14.25 30.73 -6.50
C THR A 37 -13.03 29.89 -6.12
N GLY A 38 -11.91 30.52 -5.78
CA GLY A 38 -10.71 29.82 -5.31
C GLY A 38 -10.95 29.08 -3.98
N VAL A 39 -11.61 29.73 -3.02
CA VAL A 39 -11.97 29.10 -1.73
C VAL A 39 -12.90 27.91 -1.94
N MET A 40 -13.92 28.04 -2.80
CA MET A 40 -14.80 26.93 -3.16
C MET A 40 -14.05 25.80 -3.85
N GLY A 41 -13.11 26.11 -4.76
CA GLY A 41 -12.27 25.13 -5.46
C GLY A 41 -11.42 24.28 -4.52
N VAL A 42 -10.80 24.92 -3.52
CA VAL A 42 -10.05 24.22 -2.46
C VAL A 42 -10.98 23.34 -1.63
N GLY A 43 -12.15 23.85 -1.24
CA GLY A 43 -13.15 23.08 -0.49
C GLY A 43 -13.65 21.85 -1.26
N CYS A 44 -13.96 22.01 -2.55
CA CYS A 44 -14.36 20.90 -3.42
C CYS A 44 -13.26 19.86 -3.57
N THR A 45 -12.00 20.29 -3.75
CA THR A 45 -10.86 19.38 -3.83
C THR A 45 -10.70 18.59 -2.54
N ALA A 46 -10.83 19.23 -1.37
CA ALA A 46 -10.76 18.57 -0.08
C ALA A 46 -11.88 17.52 0.09
N LEU A 47 -13.11 17.84 -0.33
CA LEU A 47 -14.23 16.90 -0.31
C LEU A 47 -13.97 15.69 -1.22
N ILE A 48 -13.47 15.92 -2.44
CA ILE A 48 -13.12 14.83 -3.37
C ILE A 48 -12.07 13.91 -2.75
N VAL A 49 -11.01 14.48 -2.16
CA VAL A 49 -9.96 13.68 -1.48
C VAL A 49 -10.53 12.89 -0.31
N ALA A 50 -11.39 13.51 0.52
CA ALA A 50 -12.02 12.83 1.64
C ALA A 50 -12.91 11.66 1.20
N VAL A 51 -13.72 11.86 0.16
CA VAL A 51 -14.58 10.80 -0.41
C VAL A 51 -13.73 9.71 -1.06
N ALA A 52 -12.69 10.09 -1.82
CA ALA A 52 -11.77 9.13 -2.42
C ALA A 52 -11.09 8.26 -1.36
N ALA A 53 -10.62 8.86 -0.26
CA ALA A 53 -10.04 8.13 0.87
C ALA A 53 -11.05 7.12 1.45
N GLN A 54 -12.31 7.53 1.67
CA GLN A 54 -13.36 6.63 2.18
C GLN A 54 -13.72 5.51 1.20
N LYS A 55 -13.63 5.75 -0.12
CA LYS A 55 -13.88 4.72 -1.14
C LYS A 55 -12.69 3.78 -1.34
N LEU A 56 -11.47 4.24 -1.09
CA LEU A 56 -10.26 3.42 -1.10
C LEU A 56 -10.10 2.60 0.18
N GLU A 57 -10.72 3.02 1.28
CA GLU A 57 -10.88 2.17 2.45
C GLU A 57 -11.79 0.99 2.08
N PHE A 58 -11.18 -0.19 1.91
CA PHE A 58 -11.90 -1.44 1.70
C PHE A 58 -13.04 -1.60 2.69
N THR A 59 -14.20 -2.03 2.19
CA THR A 59 -15.34 -2.33 3.06
C THR A 59 -14.96 -3.42 4.08
N LYS A 60 -15.69 -3.49 5.20
CA LYS A 60 -15.41 -4.49 6.25
C LYS A 60 -15.40 -5.93 5.69
N ALA A 61 -16.28 -6.23 4.74
CA ALA A 61 -16.37 -7.53 4.09
C ALA A 61 -15.15 -7.82 3.18
N GLU A 62 -14.78 -6.86 2.32
CA GLU A 62 -13.58 -7.00 1.46
C GLU A 62 -12.31 -7.12 2.31
N LYS A 63 -12.19 -6.34 3.38
CA LYS A 63 -11.07 -6.43 4.31
C LYS A 63 -10.98 -7.80 4.97
N HIS A 64 -12.11 -8.41 5.32
CA HIS A 64 -12.16 -9.75 5.88
C HIS A 64 -11.65 -10.80 4.88
N VAL A 65 -12.18 -10.78 3.66
CA VAL A 65 -11.78 -11.71 2.59
C VAL A 65 -10.31 -11.50 2.22
N HIS A 66 -9.86 -10.25 2.10
CA HIS A 66 -8.46 -9.92 1.81
C HIS A 66 -7.54 -10.43 2.92
N ASN A 67 -7.91 -10.24 4.20
CA ASN A 67 -7.12 -10.73 5.32
C ASN A 67 -7.04 -12.26 5.32
N PHE A 68 -8.16 -12.94 5.07
CA PHE A 68 -8.20 -14.40 4.93
C PHE A 68 -7.33 -14.90 3.78
N MET A 69 -7.42 -14.26 2.62
CA MET A 69 -6.58 -14.59 1.46
C MET A 69 -5.09 -14.39 1.78
N MET A 70 -4.73 -13.30 2.45
CA MET A 70 -3.35 -13.02 2.86
C MET A 70 -2.84 -14.08 3.84
N ASP A 71 -3.64 -14.49 4.83
CA ASP A 71 -3.28 -15.53 5.80
C ASP A 71 -3.01 -16.89 5.12
N ILE A 72 -3.91 -17.31 4.22
CA ILE A 72 -3.71 -18.52 3.41
C ILE A 72 -2.40 -18.43 2.64
N ARG A 73 -2.14 -17.29 1.99
CA ARG A 73 -0.94 -17.10 1.17
C ARG A 73 0.33 -17.14 2.01
N TYR A 74 0.35 -16.51 3.18
CA TYR A 74 1.51 -16.55 4.08
C TYR A 74 1.79 -17.96 4.59
N THR A 75 0.77 -18.68 5.04
CA THR A 75 0.91 -20.04 5.51
C THR A 75 1.45 -20.97 4.42
N LYS A 76 0.93 -20.85 3.19
CA LYS A 76 1.47 -21.59 2.02
C LYS A 76 2.93 -21.24 1.75
N GLN A 77 3.28 -19.95 1.76
CA GLN A 77 4.64 -19.50 1.48
C GLN A 77 5.68 -19.99 2.51
N ILE A 78 5.31 -20.14 3.78
CA ILE A 78 6.18 -20.72 4.82
C ILE A 78 6.37 -22.21 4.57
N LYS A 79 5.30 -22.94 4.28
CA LYS A 79 5.36 -24.38 3.99
C LYS A 79 6.24 -24.67 2.77
N CYS A 80 6.07 -23.91 1.68
CA CYS A 80 6.92 -24.04 0.49
C CYS A 80 8.39 -23.72 0.78
N ALA A 81 8.67 -22.65 1.55
CA ALA A 81 10.04 -22.30 1.91
C ALA A 81 10.70 -23.37 2.79
N ALA A 82 9.95 -23.97 3.72
CA ALA A 82 10.43 -25.10 4.53
C ALA A 82 10.73 -26.33 3.67
N ALA A 83 9.83 -26.67 2.74
CA ALA A 83 10.04 -27.77 1.80
C ALA A 83 11.31 -27.56 0.96
N ASN A 84 11.58 -26.33 0.51
CA ASN A 84 12.80 -26.02 -0.24
C ASN A 84 14.06 -26.22 0.61
N VAL A 85 14.05 -25.79 1.87
CA VAL A 85 15.17 -26.02 2.80
C VAL A 85 15.43 -27.51 2.98
N LEU A 86 14.38 -28.32 3.18
CA LEU A 86 14.51 -29.76 3.34
C LEU A 86 15.01 -30.43 2.05
N GLY A 87 14.52 -29.99 0.88
CA GLY A 87 14.96 -30.49 -0.42
C GLY A 87 16.45 -30.22 -0.67
N GLU A 88 16.90 -28.98 -0.48
CA GLU A 88 18.31 -28.59 -0.63
C GLU A 88 19.22 -29.31 0.38
N ALA A 89 18.75 -29.49 1.62
CA ALA A 89 19.50 -30.22 2.64
C ALA A 89 19.66 -31.71 2.27
N TRP A 90 18.62 -32.32 1.72
CA TRP A 90 18.67 -33.70 1.25
C TRP A 90 19.57 -33.87 0.03
N LEU A 91 19.47 -32.97 -0.95
CA LEU A 91 20.33 -32.97 -2.15
C LEU A 91 21.80 -32.78 -1.77
N LEU A 92 22.09 -31.87 -0.84
CA LEU A 92 23.43 -31.70 -0.28
C LEU A 92 23.95 -33.01 0.32
N HIS A 93 23.17 -33.65 1.19
CA HIS A 93 23.55 -34.92 1.82
C HIS A 93 23.84 -36.02 0.79
N ARG A 94 22.99 -36.14 -0.25
CA ARG A 94 23.17 -37.11 -1.32
C ARG A 94 24.46 -36.89 -2.11
N HIS A 95 24.79 -35.63 -2.47
CA HIS A 95 26.00 -35.31 -3.22
C HIS A 95 27.27 -35.42 -2.38
N THR A 96 27.20 -35.12 -1.09
CA THR A 96 28.28 -35.42 -0.14
C THR A 96 28.62 -36.91 -0.13
N LYS A 97 27.62 -37.79 -0.23
CA LYS A 97 27.84 -39.24 -0.32
C LYS A 97 28.41 -39.72 -1.66
N GLN A 98 28.15 -38.99 -2.75
CA GLN A 98 28.66 -39.31 -4.09
C GLN A 98 30.07 -38.75 -4.37
N GLY A 99 30.60 -37.86 -3.53
CA GLY A 99 31.96 -37.31 -3.65
C GLY A 99 32.14 -36.17 -4.66
N ASP A 100 31.05 -35.61 -5.21
CA ASP A 100 31.11 -34.56 -6.24
C ASP A 100 31.25 -33.15 -5.60
N MET A 101 32.49 -32.71 -5.39
CA MET A 101 32.84 -31.45 -4.69
C MET A 101 32.24 -30.18 -5.30
N SER A 102 32.12 -30.12 -6.62
CA SER A 102 31.56 -28.97 -7.32
C SER A 102 30.06 -28.81 -7.03
N LYS A 103 29.32 -29.92 -6.99
CA LYS A 103 27.88 -29.93 -6.68
C LYS A 103 27.58 -29.71 -5.21
N ILE A 104 28.46 -30.15 -4.31
CA ILE A 104 28.36 -29.91 -2.86
C ILE A 104 28.39 -28.41 -2.57
N ARG A 105 29.37 -27.68 -3.12
CA ARG A 105 29.49 -26.22 -2.90
C ARG A 105 28.30 -25.44 -3.45
N LEU A 106 27.71 -25.89 -4.56
CA LEU A 106 26.50 -25.28 -5.13
C LEU A 106 25.30 -25.46 -4.19
N HIS A 107 24.99 -26.70 -3.78
CA HIS A 107 23.85 -26.98 -2.89
C HIS A 107 24.00 -26.38 -1.50
N GLN A 108 25.23 -26.22 -0.99
CA GLN A 108 25.44 -25.45 0.25
C GLN A 108 25.00 -23.99 0.11
N ARG A 109 25.29 -23.34 -1.04
CA ARG A 109 24.86 -21.96 -1.30
C ARG A 109 23.34 -21.86 -1.45
N GLU A 110 22.73 -22.77 -2.20
CA GLU A 110 21.27 -22.84 -2.37
C GLU A 110 20.56 -23.13 -1.05
N LEU A 111 21.08 -24.06 -0.24
CA LEU A 111 20.57 -24.34 1.11
C LEU A 111 20.63 -23.11 2.01
N LEU A 112 21.77 -22.42 2.06
CA LEU A 112 21.91 -21.18 2.84
C LEU A 112 20.92 -20.11 2.34
N GLY A 113 20.73 -19.99 1.02
CA GLY A 113 19.72 -19.11 0.42
C GLY A 113 18.30 -19.46 0.86
N ALA A 114 17.93 -20.74 0.78
CA ALA A 114 16.63 -21.25 1.22
C ALA A 114 16.40 -21.01 2.72
N ILE A 115 17.40 -21.22 3.56
CA ILE A 115 17.34 -20.95 5.02
C ILE A 115 17.11 -19.45 5.28
N HIS A 116 17.81 -18.57 4.58
CA HIS A 116 17.61 -17.12 4.71
C HIS A 116 16.19 -16.70 4.31
N ILE A 117 15.69 -17.21 3.18
CA ILE A 117 14.32 -16.95 2.71
C ILE A 117 13.30 -17.45 3.74
N PHE A 118 13.46 -18.69 4.23
CA PHE A 118 12.58 -19.27 5.24
C PHE A 118 12.59 -18.44 6.53
N ARG A 119 13.77 -18.08 7.05
CA ARG A 119 13.91 -17.26 8.27
C ARG A 119 13.25 -15.89 8.10
N ARG A 120 13.48 -15.23 6.97
CA ARG A 120 12.86 -13.92 6.64
C ARG A 120 11.34 -14.03 6.58
N ARG A 121 10.81 -15.06 5.91
CA ARG A 121 9.35 -15.30 5.83
C ARG A 121 8.74 -15.63 7.20
N ARG A 122 9.42 -16.43 8.01
CA ARG A 122 8.98 -16.79 9.36
C ARG A 122 8.93 -15.58 10.29
N ILE A 123 9.96 -14.72 10.27
CA ILE A 123 9.98 -13.48 11.07
C ILE A 123 8.84 -12.55 10.65
N LYS A 124 8.66 -12.34 9.33
CA LYS A 124 7.57 -11.49 8.82
C LYS A 124 6.19 -12.00 9.26
N HIS A 125 5.97 -13.31 9.19
CA HIS A 125 4.71 -13.91 9.66
C HIS A 125 4.50 -13.77 11.16
N LYS A 126 5.55 -13.93 11.98
CA LYS A 126 5.48 -13.68 13.43
C LYS A 126 5.07 -12.23 13.71
N ASN A 127 5.77 -11.26 13.09
CA ASN A 127 5.47 -9.85 13.29
C ASN A 127 4.03 -9.48 12.89
N LEU A 128 3.52 -10.05 11.79
CA LEU A 128 2.13 -9.86 11.36
C LEU A 128 1.14 -10.41 12.39
N LYS A 129 1.41 -11.60 12.93
CA LYS A 129 0.57 -12.22 13.96
C LYS A 129 0.58 -11.42 15.27
N ASP A 130 1.76 -10.93 15.67
CA ASP A 130 1.91 -10.08 16.85
C ASP A 130 1.16 -8.75 16.69
N GLN A 131 1.17 -8.15 15.49
CA GLN A 131 0.40 -6.94 15.17
C GLN A 131 -1.12 -7.18 15.22
N VAL A 132 -1.60 -8.34 14.75
CA VAL A 132 -3.02 -8.70 14.85
C VAL A 132 -3.44 -8.90 16.31
N ASN A 133 -2.61 -9.58 17.10
CA ASN A 133 -2.88 -9.80 18.52
C ASN A 133 -2.94 -8.48 19.30
N SER A 134 -2.00 -7.55 19.05
CA SER A 134 -2.01 -6.25 19.73
C SER A 134 -3.25 -5.42 19.39
N MET A 135 -3.75 -5.47 18.14
CA MET A 135 -5.01 -4.83 17.75
C MET A 135 -6.22 -5.42 18.51
N VAL A 136 -6.24 -6.74 18.71
CA VAL A 136 -7.29 -7.42 19.48
C VAL A 136 -7.22 -7.04 20.95
N ASP A 137 -6.04 -6.99 21.54
CA ASP A 137 -5.86 -6.64 22.96
C ASP A 137 -6.32 -5.21 23.25
N ILE A 138 -6.00 -4.24 22.36
CA ILE A 138 -6.52 -2.86 22.45
C ILE A 138 -8.06 -2.85 22.44
N SER A 139 -8.69 -3.67 21.59
CA SER A 139 -10.15 -3.75 21.51
C SER A 139 -10.80 -4.38 22.76
N LYS A 140 -10.08 -5.27 23.46
CA LYS A 140 -10.55 -5.89 24.71
C LYS A 140 -10.47 -4.90 25.89
N VAL A 141 -9.36 -4.17 26.01
CA VAL A 141 -9.17 -3.15 27.07
C VAL A 141 -10.27 -2.08 27.02
N ARG A 142 -10.67 -1.65 25.81
CA ARG A 142 -11.73 -0.66 25.63
C ARG A 142 -13.14 -1.15 26.01
N ARG A 143 -13.36 -2.47 26.13
CA ARG A 143 -14.65 -3.05 26.56
C ARG A 143 -14.75 -3.26 28.08
N SER A 144 -13.62 -3.23 28.79
CA SER A 144 -13.55 -3.39 30.24
C SER A 144 -13.56 -2.06 31.01
N SER A 145 -13.62 -0.93 30.31
CA SER A 145 -13.77 0.42 30.87
C SER A 145 -15.13 1.00 30.48
#